data_AF-A0A2V1D0J5-F1
#
_entry.id   AF-A0A2V1D0J5-F1
#
_cell.length_a   1.000
_cell.length_b   1.000
_cell.length_c   1.000
_cell.angle_alpha   90.00
_cell.angle_beta   90.00
_cell.angle_gamma   90.00
#
_symmetry.space_group_name_H-M   'P 1'
#
loop_
_entity.id
_entity.type
_entity.pdbx_description
1 polymer ?
#
loop_
_entity_poly.entity_id
_entity_poly.type
_entity_poly.pdbx_seq_one_letter_code
_entity_poly.pdbx_strand_id
1 'polypeptide(L)'
;MNRRALEGYEKALGKEHPSTLTSVNNLAGMLRAQGKYEAAEAMNRRALEGREKALGKEHPDTLTSVSNLAVVLESQKKYEAAEAMNRRALEGSEKALGKEHPNTLTSVYCFAYLLHH
;
A
#
# COMPACT_ATOMS: atom_id res chain seq x y z
N MET A 1 -20.00 -0.46 3.45
CA MET A 1 -20.16 -0.42 1.98
C MET A 1 -19.03 -1.14 1.24
N ASN A 2 -17.75 -0.90 1.57
CA ASN A 2 -16.60 -1.47 0.81
C ASN A 2 -16.49 -3.01 0.77
N ARG A 3 -16.96 -3.76 1.79
CA ARG A 3 -16.89 -5.23 1.76
C ARG A 3 -17.79 -5.86 0.69
N ARG A 4 -19.02 -5.36 0.53
CA ARG A 4 -19.94 -5.78 -0.55
C ARG A 4 -19.42 -5.40 -1.93
N ALA A 5 -18.81 -4.21 -2.06
CA ALA A 5 -18.18 -3.80 -3.30
C ALA A 5 -17.00 -4.71 -3.66
N LEU A 6 -16.16 -5.07 -2.68
CA LEU A 6 -15.04 -5.99 -2.87
C LEU A 6 -15.51 -7.37 -3.34
N GLU A 7 -16.52 -7.96 -2.69
CA GLU A 7 -17.09 -9.24 -3.11
C GLU A 7 -17.66 -9.19 -4.54
N GLY A 8 -18.32 -8.07 -4.90
CA GLY A 8 -18.80 -7.83 -6.26
C GLY A 8 -17.68 -7.77 -7.29
N TYR A 9 -16.60 -7.03 -7.01
CA TYR A 9 -15.44 -6.91 -7.89
C TYR A 9 -14.65 -8.22 -8.01
N GLU A 10 -14.46 -8.95 -6.91
CA GLU A 10 -13.80 -10.27 -6.95
C GLU A 10 -14.54 -11.25 -7.86
N LYS A 11 -15.89 -11.24 -7.81
CA LYS A 11 -16.73 -12.10 -8.65
C LYS A 11 -16.77 -11.66 -10.11
N ALA A 12 -16.78 -10.36 -10.38
CA ALA A 12 -16.94 -9.81 -11.73
C ALA A 12 -15.61 -9.71 -12.50
N LEU A 13 -14.53 -9.33 -11.83
CA LEU A 13 -13.26 -8.96 -12.45
C LEU A 13 -12.10 -9.89 -12.04
N GLY A 14 -12.29 -10.68 -10.98
CA GLY A 14 -11.24 -11.52 -10.41
C GLY A 14 -10.46 -10.82 -9.31
N LYS A 15 -9.76 -11.63 -8.50
CA LYS A 15 -9.07 -11.19 -7.28
C LYS A 15 -7.84 -10.31 -7.54
N GLU A 16 -7.24 -10.41 -8.72
CA GLU A 16 -6.00 -9.71 -9.11
C GLU A 16 -6.28 -8.51 -10.01
N HIS A 17 -7.55 -8.23 -10.35
CA HIS A 17 -7.87 -7.10 -11.20
C HIS A 17 -7.56 -5.76 -10.50
N PRO A 18 -6.98 -4.76 -11.19
CA PRO A 18 -6.60 -3.48 -10.59
C PRO A 18 -7.72 -2.80 -9.78
N SER A 19 -8.96 -2.81 -10.27
CA SER A 19 -10.13 -2.27 -9.56
C SER A 19 -10.47 -3.04 -8.27
N THR A 20 -10.28 -4.37 -8.27
CA THR A 20 -10.45 -5.20 -7.08
C THR A 20 -9.36 -4.85 -6.06
N LEU A 21 -8.10 -4.77 -6.48
CA LEU A 21 -6.96 -4.43 -5.62
C LEU A 21 -7.06 -3.00 -5.05
N THR A 22 -7.65 -2.07 -5.80
CA THR A 22 -7.98 -0.71 -5.32
C THR A 22 -9.04 -0.77 -4.23
N SER A 23 -10.07 -1.59 -4.39
CA SER A 23 -11.09 -1.80 -3.37
C SER A 23 -10.53 -2.47 -2.10
N VAL A 24 -9.61 -3.42 -2.25
CA VAL A 24 -8.88 -4.03 -1.11
C VAL A 24 -8.09 -2.98 -0.33
N ASN A 25 -7.36 -2.11 -1.03
CA ASN A 25 -6.57 -1.03 -0.41
C ASN A 25 -7.46 -0.02 0.34
N ASN A 26 -8.61 0.34 -0.22
CA ASN A 26 -9.59 1.21 0.45
C ASN A 26 -10.16 0.56 1.71
N LEU A 27 -10.41 -0.76 1.67
CA LEU A 27 -10.84 -1.51 2.85
C LEU A 27 -9.74 -1.52 3.93
N ALA A 28 -8.47 -1.67 3.55
CA ALA A 28 -7.35 -1.60 4.48
C ALA A 28 -7.29 -0.24 5.19
N GLY A 29 -7.45 0.87 4.46
CA GLY A 29 -7.48 2.22 5.03
C GLY A 29 -8.60 2.41 6.06
N MET A 30 -9.80 1.88 5.78
CA MET A 30 -10.89 1.92 6.76
C MET A 30 -10.64 1.05 7.99
N LEU A 31 -10.06 -0.15 7.81
CA LEU A 31 -9.71 -1.03 8.93
C LEU A 31 -8.68 -0.36 9.84
N ARG A 32 -7.68 0.32 9.26
CA ARG A 32 -6.72 1.14 10.02
C ARG A 32 -7.41 2.24 10.82
N ALA A 33 -8.34 2.98 10.21
CA ALA A 33 -9.10 4.02 10.91
C ALA A 33 -9.97 3.48 12.06
N GLN A 34 -10.33 2.20 12.03
CA GLN A 34 -11.03 1.49 13.11
C GLN A 34 -10.09 0.87 14.16
N GLY A 35 -8.78 1.08 14.06
CA GLY A 35 -7.78 0.45 14.93
C GLY A 35 -7.53 -1.04 14.65
N LYS A 36 -8.08 -1.59 13.57
CA LYS A 36 -7.95 -3.01 13.19
C LYS A 36 -6.70 -3.22 12.33
N TYR A 37 -5.53 -2.96 12.92
CA TYR A 37 -4.28 -2.88 12.17
C TYR A 37 -3.84 -4.20 11.52
N GLU A 38 -3.98 -5.34 12.20
CA GLU A 38 -3.63 -6.65 11.64
C GLU A 38 -4.49 -7.01 10.42
N ALA A 39 -5.79 -6.69 10.48
CA ALA A 39 -6.69 -6.88 9.34
C ALA A 39 -6.34 -5.92 8.19
N ALA A 40 -5.96 -4.69 8.49
CA ALA A 40 -5.49 -3.72 7.48
C ALA A 40 -4.19 -4.19 6.81
N GLU A 41 -3.26 -4.77 7.58
CA GLU A 41 -1.99 -5.30 7.07
C GLU A 41 -2.25 -6.44 6.09
N ALA A 42 -3.09 -7.41 6.47
CA ALA A 42 -3.45 -8.53 5.61
C ALA A 42 -4.05 -8.07 4.27
N MET A 43 -4.93 -7.06 4.29
CA MET A 43 -5.50 -6.49 3.07
C MET A 43 -4.45 -5.78 2.22
N ASN A 44 -3.58 -4.95 2.81
CA ASN A 44 -2.52 -4.26 2.07
C ASN A 44 -1.51 -5.24 1.45
N ARG A 45 -1.12 -6.31 2.17
CA ARG A 45 -0.23 -7.34 1.63
C ARG A 45 -0.84 -8.05 0.43
N ARG A 46 -2.13 -8.42 0.52
CA ARG A 46 -2.87 -9.01 -0.59
C ARG A 46 -2.93 -8.07 -1.80
N ALA A 47 -3.21 -6.79 -1.57
CA ALA A 47 -3.25 -5.79 -2.63
C ALA A 47 -1.87 -5.62 -3.30
N LEU A 48 -0.81 -5.60 -2.50
CA LEU A 48 0.58 -5.49 -2.96
C LEU A 48 0.97 -6.69 -3.84
N GLU A 49 0.73 -7.92 -3.37
CA GLU A 49 1.06 -9.13 -4.12
C GLU A 49 0.34 -9.18 -5.48
N GLY A 50 -0.95 -8.83 -5.49
CA GLY A 50 -1.72 -8.75 -6.73
C GLY A 50 -1.16 -7.71 -7.71
N ARG A 51 -0.75 -6.54 -7.21
CA ARG A 51 -0.17 -5.49 -8.06
C ARG A 51 1.24 -5.83 -8.54
N GLU A 52 2.06 -6.46 -7.71
CA GLU A 52 3.38 -6.96 -8.13
C GLU A 52 3.25 -7.95 -9.29
N LYS A 53 2.26 -8.83 -9.25
CA LYS A 53 2.01 -9.82 -10.30
C LYS A 53 1.41 -9.19 -11.57
N ALA A 54 0.48 -8.26 -11.43
CA ALA A 54 -0.23 -7.66 -12.56
C ALA A 54 0.55 -6.54 -13.27
N LEU A 55 1.29 -5.73 -12.51
CA LEU A 55 1.91 -4.47 -12.98
C LEU A 55 3.43 -4.46 -12.84
N GLY A 56 4.00 -5.35 -12.02
CA GLY A 56 5.42 -5.36 -11.68
C GLY A 56 5.74 -4.56 -10.42
N LYS A 57 6.95 -4.78 -9.89
CA LYS A 57 7.40 -4.26 -8.59
C LYS A 57 7.67 -2.75 -8.55
N GLU A 58 8.01 -2.16 -9.69
CA GLU A 58 8.39 -0.75 -9.83
C GLU A 58 7.23 0.11 -10.36
N HIS A 59 6.07 -0.49 -10.63
CA HIS A 59 4.92 0.25 -11.10
C HIS A 59 4.42 1.24 -10.01
N PRO A 60 4.03 2.47 -10.35
CA PRO A 60 3.59 3.48 -9.38
C PRO A 60 2.49 3.01 -8.42
N ASP A 61 1.51 2.27 -8.92
CA ASP A 61 0.43 1.72 -8.09
C ASP A 61 0.92 0.64 -7.12
N THR A 62 1.92 -0.15 -7.52
CA THR A 62 2.58 -1.13 -6.65
C THR A 62 3.32 -0.41 -5.53
N LEU A 63 4.09 0.61 -5.88
CA LEU A 63 4.85 1.43 -4.91
C LEU A 63 3.92 2.18 -3.94
N THR A 64 2.78 2.66 -4.42
CA THR A 64 1.72 3.24 -3.56
C THR A 64 1.21 2.21 -2.54
N SER A 65 1.08 0.94 -2.94
CA SER A 65 0.67 -0.14 -2.03
C SER A 65 1.75 -0.47 -0.99
N VAL A 66 3.03 -0.39 -1.38
CA VAL A 66 4.16 -0.51 -0.45
C VAL A 66 4.10 0.60 0.61
N SER A 67 3.89 1.86 0.21
CA SER A 67 3.74 2.97 1.15
C SER A 67 2.53 2.79 2.09
N ASN A 68 1.39 2.31 1.59
CA ASN A 68 0.22 2.05 2.43
C ASN A 68 0.47 0.94 3.46
N LEU A 69 1.25 -0.08 3.09
CA LEU A 69 1.67 -1.13 4.02
C LEU A 69 2.60 -0.57 5.10
N ALA A 70 3.53 0.32 4.75
CA ALA A 70 4.42 0.97 5.71
C ALA A 70 3.65 1.73 6.80
N VAL A 71 2.64 2.53 6.41
CA VAL A 71 1.81 3.29 7.37
C VAL A 71 1.03 2.37 8.32
N VAL A 72 0.56 1.22 7.83
CA VAL A 72 -0.12 0.24 8.69
C VAL A 72 0.84 -0.43 9.67
N LEU A 73 2.07 -0.75 9.24
CA LEU A 73 3.10 -1.31 10.11
C LEU A 73 3.53 -0.31 11.19
N GLU A 74 3.61 0.97 10.83
CA GLU A 74 3.87 2.05 11.78
C GLU A 74 2.76 2.17 12.82
N SER A 75 1.49 2.08 12.41
CA SER A 75 0.35 2.09 13.35
C SER A 75 0.40 0.91 14.34
N GLN A 76 1.16 -0.14 14.03
CA GLN A 76 1.43 -1.29 14.89
C GLN A 76 2.74 -1.19 15.67
N LYS A 77 3.47 -0.07 15.56
CA LYS A 77 4.81 0.14 16.10
C LYS A 77 5.86 -0.85 15.57
N LYS A 78 5.62 -1.46 14.41
CA LYS A 78 6.57 -2.33 13.69
C LYS A 78 7.52 -1.46 12.85
N TYR A 79 8.29 -0.58 13.51
CA TYR A 79 9.03 0.49 12.84
C TYR A 79 10.11 0.00 11.87
N GLU A 80 10.87 -1.04 12.21
CA GLU A 80 11.87 -1.61 11.31
C GLU A 80 11.25 -2.13 10.00
N ALA A 81 10.10 -2.80 10.11
CA ALA A 81 9.37 -3.30 8.95
C ALA A 81 8.77 -2.15 8.11
N ALA A 82 8.29 -1.08 8.77
CA ALA A 82 7.80 0.12 8.11
C ALA A 82 8.94 0.85 7.37
N GLU A 83 10.13 0.93 7.96
CA GLU A 83 11.32 1.52 7.34
C GLU A 83 11.68 0.79 6.05
N ALA A 84 11.74 -0.54 6.10
CA ALA A 84 12.06 -1.36 4.93
C ALA A 84 11.06 -1.14 3.79
N MET A 85 9.76 -0.99 4.11
CA MET A 85 8.74 -0.71 3.11
C MET A 85 8.87 0.71 2.53
N ASN A 86 9.06 1.72 3.38
CA ASN A 86 9.22 3.10 2.92
C ASN A 86 10.48 3.28 2.06
N ARG A 87 11.61 2.67 2.44
CA ARG A 87 12.84 2.66 1.64
C ARG A 87 12.60 2.06 0.26
N ARG A 88 11.94 0.90 0.22
CA ARG A 88 11.56 0.25 -1.04
C ARG A 88 10.67 1.15 -1.91
N ALA A 89 9.68 1.81 -1.32
CA ALA A 89 8.79 2.71 -2.05
C ALA A 89 9.53 3.93 -2.60
N LEU A 90 10.45 4.50 -1.81
CA LEU A 90 11.29 5.63 -2.22
C LEU A 90 12.20 5.25 -3.39
N GLU A 91 13.02 4.22 -3.22
CA GLU A 91 13.96 3.76 -4.25
C GLU A 91 13.24 3.38 -5.55
N GLY A 92 12.11 2.69 -5.44
CA GLY A 92 11.29 2.35 -6.60
C GLY A 92 10.68 3.57 -7.29
N SER A 93 10.21 4.56 -6.52
CA SER A 93 9.59 5.77 -7.10
C SER A 93 10.63 6.67 -7.76
N GLU A 94 11.81 6.82 -7.14
CA GLU A 94 12.93 7.53 -7.74
C GLU A 94 13.35 6.92 -9.08
N LYS A 95 13.43 5.58 -9.14
CA LYS A 95 13.79 4.87 -10.37
C LYS A 95 12.71 4.95 -11.45
N ALA A 96 11.44 4.79 -11.08
CA ALA A 96 10.35 4.71 -12.04
C ALA A 96 9.87 6.08 -12.54
N LEU A 97 9.93 7.11 -11.69
CA LEU A 97 9.27 8.40 -11.92
C LEU A 97 10.21 9.60 -11.77
N GLY A 98 11.40 9.41 -11.21
CA GLY A 98 12.32 10.49 -10.88
C GLY A 98 12.07 11.11 -9.50
N LYS A 99 13.04 11.88 -9.01
CA LYS A 99 13.09 12.43 -7.65
C LYS A 99 12.03 13.49 -7.36
N GLU A 100 11.65 14.27 -8.38
CA GLU A 100 10.71 15.39 -8.26
C GLU A 100 9.25 14.97 -8.46
N HIS A 101 9.00 13.69 -8.78
CA HIS A 101 7.64 13.24 -9.03
C HIS A 101 6.81 13.24 -7.73
N PRO A 102 5.54 13.68 -7.75
CA PRO A 102 4.68 13.75 -6.55
C PRO A 102 4.62 12.47 -5.73
N ASN A 103 4.61 11.30 -6.38
CA ASN A 103 4.63 9.99 -5.70
C ASN A 103 5.94 9.75 -4.94
N THR A 104 7.08 10.19 -5.48
CA THR A 104 8.38 10.13 -4.80
C THR A 104 8.42 11.06 -3.60
N LEU A 105 7.88 12.28 -3.74
CA LEU A 105 7.78 13.22 -2.61
C LEU A 105 6.85 12.69 -1.50
N THR A 106 5.78 12.00 -1.87
CA THR A 106 4.84 11.37 -0.91
C THR A 106 5.49 10.23 -0.14
N SER A 107 6.33 9.40 -0.79
CA SER A 107 7.06 8.33 -0.08
C SER A 107 8.13 8.90 0.86
N VAL A 108 8.79 10.01 0.50
CA VAL A 108 9.69 10.75 1.41
C VAL A 108 8.93 11.27 2.64
N TYR A 109 7.74 11.84 2.46
CA TYR A 109 6.93 12.33 3.59
C TYR A 109 6.58 11.19 4.57
N CYS A 110 6.15 10.03 4.06
CA CYS A 110 5.87 8.85 4.88
C CYS A 110 7.13 8.32 5.59
N PHE A 111 8.30 8.42 4.95
CA PHE A 111 9.57 8.02 5.54
C PHE A 111 10.05 9.00 6.62
N ALA A 112 9.92 10.30 6.40
CA ALA A 112 10.30 11.33 7.36
C ALA A 112 9.48 11.21 8.66
N TYR A 113 8.18 10.92 8.56
CA TYR A 113 7.32 10.73 9.73
C TYR A 113 7.82 9.59 10.65
N LEU A 114 8.39 8.53 10.07
CA LEU A 114 8.99 7.41 10.83
C LEU A 114 10.23 7.82 11.63
N LEU A 115 11.04 8.76 11.13
CA LEU A 115 12.30 9.19 11.78
C LEU A 115 12.09 10.14 12.96
N HIS A 116 10.86 10.56 13.23
CA HIS A 116 10.49 11.47 14.33
C HIS A 116 9.95 10.75 15.58
N HIS A 117 10.05 9.42 15.66
CA HIS A 117 9.61 8.59 16.79
C HIS A 117 10.72 7.67 17.31
#